data_AF-A0A920LNE4-F1
#
_entry.id   AF-A0A920LNE4-F1
#
_cell.length_a   1.000
_cell.length_b   1.000
_cell.length_c   1.000
_cell.angle_alpha   90.00
_cell.angle_beta   90.00
_cell.angle_gamma   90.00
#
_symmetry.space_group_name_H-M   'P 1'
#
loop_
_entity.id
_entity.type
_entity.pdbx_description
1 polymer ?
#
loop_
_entity_poly.entity_id
_entity_poly.type
_entity_poly.pdbx_seq_one_letter_code
_entity_poly.pdbx_strand_id
1 'polypeptide(L)'
;MVAARLQAAGLAPRFVGTEIGRASTIKMLRSVMVKGMEALTVECFRAAARAGVAEEVANSLDASEGGLGWAEQTAYNMERMTAHGIRRAAEMREVAKTLRGLDVAPVMTTGTISWEEEMGALDLSLDSGTPLAEQLTLIERALEKGE
;
A
#
# COMPACT_ATOMS: atom_id res chain seq x y z
N MET A 1 -24.33 4.26 -26.70
CA MET A 1 -23.27 3.48 -26.01
C MET A 1 -23.28 3.81 -24.52
N VAL A 2 -23.09 2.82 -23.64
CA VAL A 2 -23.04 3.01 -22.17
C VAL A 2 -21.96 4.01 -21.74
N ALA A 3 -20.77 3.95 -22.34
CA ALA A 3 -19.67 4.86 -22.02
C ALA A 3 -20.06 6.35 -22.20
N ALA A 4 -20.73 6.69 -23.30
CA ALA A 4 -21.19 8.06 -23.55
C ALA A 4 -22.23 8.54 -22.51
N ARG A 5 -23.10 7.64 -22.02
CA ARG A 5 -24.07 7.98 -20.96
C ARG A 5 -23.37 8.21 -19.62
N LEU A 6 -22.36 7.41 -19.29
CA LEU A 6 -21.55 7.59 -18.09
C LEU A 6 -20.74 8.90 -18.16
N GLN A 7 -20.18 9.23 -19.32
CA GLN A 7 -19.48 10.50 -19.56
C GLN A 7 -20.42 11.70 -19.43
N ALA A 8 -21.63 11.63 -19.98
CA ALA A 8 -22.64 12.66 -19.81
C ALA A 8 -23.07 12.86 -18.34
N ALA A 9 -22.90 11.83 -17.51
CA ALA A 9 -23.11 11.90 -16.06
C ALA A 9 -21.85 12.35 -15.26
N GLY A 10 -20.79 12.80 -15.94
CA GLY A 10 -19.56 13.29 -15.29
C GLY A 10 -18.56 12.20 -14.88
N LEU A 11 -18.75 10.96 -15.31
CA LEU A 11 -17.80 9.87 -15.04
C LEU A 11 -16.74 9.77 -16.15
N ALA A 12 -15.59 9.19 -15.84
CA ALA A 12 -14.49 8.96 -16.79
C ALA A 12 -14.27 7.46 -17.06
N PRO A 13 -15.23 6.75 -17.69
CA PRO A 13 -15.07 5.33 -17.98
C PRO A 13 -14.00 5.11 -19.05
N ARG A 14 -13.24 4.02 -18.91
CA ARG A 14 -12.34 3.53 -19.94
C ARG A 14 -12.75 2.12 -20.34
N PHE A 15 -13.06 1.92 -21.62
CA PHE A 15 -13.33 0.58 -22.14
C PHE A 15 -12.02 -0.22 -22.22
N VAL A 16 -12.05 -1.45 -21.72
CA VAL A 16 -10.84 -2.29 -21.65
C VAL A 16 -10.95 -3.59 -22.43
N GLY A 17 -12.09 -3.90 -23.06
CA GLY A 17 -12.32 -5.14 -23.80
C GLY A 17 -13.71 -5.70 -23.52
N THR A 18 -14.11 -6.71 -24.29
CA THR A 18 -15.42 -7.35 -24.19
C THR A 18 -15.42 -8.56 -23.26
N GLU A 19 -14.26 -9.08 -22.85
CA GLU A 19 -14.21 -10.25 -21.97
C GLU A 19 -14.71 -9.91 -20.56
N ILE A 20 -15.67 -10.70 -20.08
CA ILE A 20 -16.18 -10.60 -18.71
C ILE A 20 -15.01 -10.82 -17.74
N GLY A 21 -14.92 -9.95 -16.73
CA GLY A 21 -13.86 -10.00 -15.71
C GLY A 21 -12.58 -9.24 -16.06
N ARG A 22 -12.38 -8.78 -17.30
CA ARG A 22 -11.15 -8.08 -17.70
C ARG A 22 -10.85 -6.84 -16.87
N ALA A 23 -11.84 -5.99 -16.64
CA ALA A 23 -11.68 -4.77 -15.84
C ALA A 23 -11.34 -5.08 -14.36
N SER A 24 -12.00 -6.08 -13.77
CA SER A 24 -11.71 -6.51 -12.39
C SER A 24 -10.32 -7.12 -12.29
N THR A 25 -9.91 -7.98 -13.21
CA THR A 25 -8.56 -8.56 -13.21
C THR A 25 -7.49 -7.48 -13.27
N ILE A 26 -7.63 -6.46 -14.14
CA ILE A 26 -6.72 -5.31 -14.18
C ILE A 26 -6.64 -4.61 -12.81
N LYS A 27 -7.78 -4.35 -12.16
CA LYS A 27 -7.82 -3.73 -10.82
C LYS A 27 -7.11 -4.59 -9.77
N MET A 28 -7.37 -5.90 -9.77
CA MET A 28 -6.80 -6.82 -8.79
C MET A 28 -5.28 -6.91 -8.95
N LEU A 29 -4.80 -7.07 -10.19
CA LEU A 29 -3.36 -7.14 -10.46
C LEU A 29 -2.63 -5.84 -10.14
N ARG A 30 -3.23 -4.67 -10.44
CA ARG A 30 -2.64 -3.38 -10.03
C ARG A 30 -2.50 -3.27 -8.51
N SER A 31 -3.41 -3.88 -7.75
CA SER A 31 -3.37 -3.84 -6.28
C SER A 31 -2.14 -4.56 -5.72
N VAL A 32 -1.60 -5.57 -6.42
CA VAL A 32 -0.35 -6.23 -6.03
C VAL A 32 0.79 -5.22 -5.94
N MET A 33 0.95 -4.38 -6.97
CA MET A 33 2.02 -3.38 -7.00
C MET A 33 1.76 -2.27 -5.98
N VAL A 34 0.58 -1.65 -5.99
CA VAL A 34 0.31 -0.46 -5.17
C VAL A 34 0.39 -0.79 -3.68
N LYS A 35 -0.31 -1.83 -3.22
CA LYS A 35 -0.30 -2.23 -1.80
C LYS A 35 0.98 -2.97 -1.41
N GLY A 36 1.58 -3.69 -2.36
CA GLY A 36 2.89 -4.30 -2.15
C GLY A 36 3.97 -3.28 -1.84
N MET A 37 4.00 -2.16 -2.57
CA MET A 37 4.94 -1.06 -2.29
C MET A 37 4.69 -0.45 -0.92
N GLU A 38 3.43 -0.21 -0.52
CA GLU A 38 3.12 0.29 0.83
C GLU A 38 3.69 -0.64 1.92
N ALA A 39 3.45 -1.95 1.81
CA ALA A 39 3.98 -2.93 2.75
C ALA A 39 5.52 -3.02 2.75
N LEU A 40 6.15 -3.02 1.57
CA LEU A 40 7.62 -2.99 1.45
C LEU A 40 8.22 -1.75 2.11
N THR A 41 7.58 -0.60 1.91
CA THR A 41 8.02 0.67 2.47
C THR A 41 7.93 0.66 3.99
N VAL A 42 6.85 0.14 4.58
CA VAL A 42 6.74 -0.05 6.05
C VAL A 42 7.83 -0.97 6.57
N GLU A 43 8.00 -2.15 5.99
CA GLU A 43 9.01 -3.12 6.44
C GLU A 43 10.42 -2.51 6.41
N CYS A 44 10.78 -1.87 5.29
CA CYS A 44 12.08 -1.26 5.08
C CYS A 44 12.35 -0.14 6.09
N PHE A 45 11.46 0.85 6.20
CA PHE A 45 11.72 2.03 7.02
C PHE A 45 11.56 1.78 8.51
N ARG A 46 10.74 0.80 8.92
CA ARG A 46 10.75 0.31 10.31
C ARG A 46 12.08 -0.34 10.67
N ALA A 47 12.59 -1.22 9.81
CA ALA A 47 13.90 -1.84 10.02
C ALA A 47 15.01 -0.77 10.04
N ALA A 48 14.96 0.20 9.13
CA ALA A 48 15.91 1.31 9.07
C ALA A 48 15.84 2.20 10.33
N ALA A 49 14.63 2.45 10.87
CA ALA A 49 14.45 3.18 12.12
C ALA A 49 15.09 2.45 13.30
N ARG A 50 14.85 1.15 13.43
CA ARG A 50 15.45 0.31 14.48
C ARG A 50 16.97 0.22 14.37
N ALA A 51 17.49 0.27 13.14
CA ALA A 51 18.92 0.30 12.87
C ALA A 51 19.54 1.71 12.96
N GLY A 52 18.74 2.76 13.14
CA GLY A 52 19.21 4.14 13.22
C GLY A 52 19.73 4.71 11.89
N VAL A 53 19.27 4.21 10.75
CA VAL A 53 19.76 4.55 9.39
C VAL A 53 18.64 4.97 8.42
N ALA A 54 17.49 5.41 8.93
CA ALA A 54 16.33 5.74 8.10
C ALA A 54 16.59 6.88 7.10
N GLU A 55 17.37 7.90 7.48
CA GLU A 55 17.69 9.02 6.61
C GLU A 55 18.63 8.61 5.48
N GLU A 56 19.66 7.83 5.78
CA GLU A 56 20.61 7.30 4.79
C GLU A 56 19.91 6.39 3.79
N VAL A 57 18.98 5.54 4.24
CA VAL A 57 18.16 4.69 3.37
C VAL A 57 17.27 5.54 2.46
N ALA A 58 16.58 6.56 2.99
CA ALA A 58 15.77 7.46 2.16
C ALA A 58 16.62 8.16 1.09
N ASN A 59 17.76 8.75 1.48
CA ASN A 59 18.66 9.45 0.56
C ASN A 59 19.22 8.53 -0.52
N SER A 60 19.54 7.27 -0.18
CA SER A 60 20.02 6.28 -1.14
C SER A 60 18.95 5.90 -2.17
N LEU A 61 17.69 5.78 -1.74
CA LEU A 61 16.58 5.45 -2.63
C LEU A 61 16.22 6.64 -3.53
N ASP A 62 16.24 7.87 -3.00
CA ASP A 62 16.01 9.11 -3.76
C ASP A 62 17.07 9.31 -4.85
N ALA A 63 18.33 8.99 -4.59
CA ALA A 63 19.40 9.08 -5.59
C ALA A 63 19.17 8.15 -6.80
N SER A 64 18.34 7.11 -6.63
CA SER A 64 18.07 6.11 -7.67
C SER A 64 16.76 6.35 -8.43
N GLU A 65 15.89 7.26 -7.98
CA GLU A 65 14.53 7.44 -8.49
C GLU A 65 14.19 8.93 -8.70
N GLY A 66 13.71 9.31 -9.90
CA GLY A 66 13.39 10.71 -10.24
C GLY A 66 11.99 11.19 -9.82
N GLY A 67 11.36 10.52 -8.86
CA GLY A 67 9.95 10.71 -8.47
C GLY A 67 9.75 11.55 -7.20
N LEU A 68 8.60 11.36 -6.53
CA LEU A 68 8.37 11.86 -5.17
C LEU A 68 9.44 11.29 -4.23
N GLY A 69 9.89 12.10 -3.25
CA GLY A 69 10.90 11.66 -2.30
C GLY A 69 10.41 10.47 -1.47
N TRP A 70 11.26 9.48 -1.25
CA TRP A 70 10.93 8.26 -0.52
C TRP A 70 10.49 8.54 0.91
N ALA A 71 11.01 9.60 1.55
CA ALA A 71 10.53 10.00 2.87
C ALA A 71 9.04 10.38 2.85
N GLU A 72 8.62 11.21 1.88
CA GLU A 72 7.23 11.64 1.71
C GLU A 72 6.33 10.45 1.31
N GLN A 73 6.79 9.64 0.37
CA GLN A 73 6.06 8.45 -0.08
C GLN A 73 5.86 7.45 1.06
N THR A 74 6.86 7.29 1.93
CA THR A 74 6.80 6.41 3.11
C THR A 74 5.81 6.95 4.13
N ALA A 75 5.86 8.24 4.44
CA ALA A 75 4.92 8.89 5.34
C ALA A 75 3.47 8.75 4.84
N TYR A 76 3.25 8.96 3.54
CA TYR A 76 1.95 8.74 2.91
C TYR A 76 1.48 7.29 3.00
N ASN A 77 2.35 6.32 2.69
CA ASN A 77 2.00 4.90 2.73
C ASN A 77 1.61 4.46 4.15
N MET A 78 2.35 4.90 5.17
CA MET A 78 2.08 4.60 6.56
C MET A 78 0.74 5.14 7.03
N GLU A 79 0.41 6.40 6.71
CA GLU A 79 -0.91 6.98 7.01
C GLU A 79 -2.04 6.13 6.42
N ARG A 80 -1.91 5.75 5.15
CA ARG A 80 -2.93 4.95 4.45
C ARG A 80 -3.11 3.57 5.07
N MET A 81 -2.02 2.97 5.55
CA MET A 81 -2.03 1.66 6.19
C MET A 81 -2.63 1.72 7.60
N THR A 82 -2.31 2.73 8.41
CA THR A 82 -2.93 2.84 9.75
C THR A 82 -4.40 3.25 9.68
N ALA A 83 -4.77 4.14 8.76
CA ALA A 83 -6.16 4.60 8.62
C ALA A 83 -7.11 3.54 8.04
N HIS A 84 -6.61 2.66 7.15
CA HIS A 84 -7.47 1.77 6.37
C HIS A 84 -7.00 0.31 6.30
N GLY A 85 -5.93 -0.05 7.00
CA GLY A 85 -5.22 -1.33 6.85
C GLY A 85 -6.11 -2.56 6.93
N ILE A 86 -7.06 -2.61 7.88
CA ILE A 86 -8.00 -3.74 8.01
C ILE A 86 -8.82 -3.97 6.73
N ARG A 87 -9.36 -2.90 6.14
CA ARG A 87 -10.10 -2.98 4.87
C ARG A 87 -9.16 -3.38 3.72
N ARG A 88 -7.95 -2.82 3.70
CA ARG A 88 -6.96 -3.06 2.64
C ARG A 88 -6.43 -4.50 2.68
N ALA A 89 -6.23 -5.08 3.86
CA ALA A 89 -5.92 -6.48 4.07
C ALA A 89 -7.04 -7.38 3.51
N ALA A 90 -8.31 -7.05 3.79
CA ALA A 90 -9.44 -7.77 3.21
C ALA A 90 -9.46 -7.71 1.67
N GLU A 91 -9.18 -6.55 1.08
CA GLU A 91 -9.02 -6.42 -0.38
C GLU A 91 -7.88 -7.30 -0.91
N MET A 92 -6.75 -7.35 -0.21
CA MET A 92 -5.61 -8.17 -0.63
C MET A 92 -5.84 -9.67 -0.48
N ARG A 93 -6.71 -10.11 0.44
CA ARG A 93 -7.16 -11.52 0.47
C ARG A 93 -7.92 -11.90 -0.80
N GLU A 94 -8.71 -11.00 -1.37
CA GLU A 94 -9.36 -11.22 -2.68
C GLU A 94 -8.34 -11.17 -3.84
N VAL A 95 -7.30 -10.34 -3.75
CA VAL A 95 -6.18 -10.34 -4.71
C VAL A 95 -5.43 -11.67 -4.67
N ALA A 96 -5.17 -12.22 -3.49
CA ALA A 96 -4.53 -13.53 -3.34
C ALA A 96 -5.37 -14.66 -3.96
N LYS A 97 -6.72 -14.61 -3.82
CA LYS A 97 -7.62 -15.54 -4.52
C LYS A 97 -7.54 -15.37 -6.04
N THR A 98 -7.48 -14.12 -6.52
CA THR A 98 -7.33 -13.82 -7.95
C THR A 98 -6.02 -14.40 -8.51
N LEU A 99 -4.89 -14.22 -7.81
CA LEU A 99 -3.61 -14.77 -8.21
C LEU A 99 -3.61 -16.30 -8.26
N ARG A 100 -4.17 -16.96 -7.24
CA ARG A 100 -4.33 -18.42 -7.24
C ARG A 100 -5.21 -18.91 -8.39
N GLY A 101 -6.28 -18.18 -8.73
CA GLY A 101 -7.12 -18.48 -9.89
C GLY A 101 -6.44 -18.30 -11.25
N LEU A 102 -5.26 -17.65 -11.26
CA LEU A 102 -4.37 -17.51 -12.43
C LEU A 102 -3.13 -18.41 -12.33
N ASP A 103 -3.13 -19.38 -11.41
CA ASP A 103 -2.01 -20.30 -11.13
C ASP A 103 -0.72 -19.58 -10.69
N VAL A 104 -0.84 -18.40 -10.10
CA VAL A 104 0.28 -17.64 -9.52
C VAL A 104 0.24 -17.72 -7.99
N ALA A 105 1.34 -18.20 -7.39
CA ALA A 105 1.48 -18.21 -5.95
C ALA A 105 1.54 -16.76 -5.39
N PRO A 106 0.68 -16.39 -4.42
CA PRO A 106 0.58 -15.02 -3.92
C PRO A 106 1.66 -14.67 -2.88
N VAL A 107 2.93 -14.97 -3.16
CA VAL A 107 4.04 -14.88 -2.20
C VAL A 107 4.11 -13.49 -1.55
N MET A 108 4.30 -12.44 -2.37
CA MET A 108 4.38 -11.06 -1.87
C MET A 108 3.04 -10.56 -1.30
N THR A 109 1.93 -10.92 -1.95
CA THR A 109 0.58 -10.52 -1.51
C THR A 109 0.25 -11.02 -0.12
N THR A 110 0.78 -12.17 0.30
CA THR A 110 0.55 -12.70 1.64
C THR A 110 1.26 -11.84 2.69
N GLY A 111 2.51 -11.43 2.43
CA GLY A 111 3.23 -10.48 3.29
C GLY A 111 2.54 -9.11 3.33
N THR A 112 2.01 -8.62 2.21
CA THR A 112 1.20 -7.39 2.17
C THR A 112 -0.04 -7.48 3.05
N ILE A 113 -0.74 -8.62 3.06
CA ILE A 113 -1.91 -8.82 3.94
C ILE A 113 -1.51 -8.67 5.40
N SER A 114 -0.41 -9.32 5.82
CA SER A 114 0.08 -9.25 7.20
C SER A 114 0.39 -7.81 7.61
N TRP A 115 1.12 -7.07 6.78
CA TRP A 115 1.48 -5.69 7.08
C TRP A 115 0.28 -4.74 7.13
N GLU A 116 -0.66 -4.86 6.19
CA GLU A 116 -1.89 -4.06 6.20
C GLU A 116 -2.76 -4.36 7.43
N GLU A 117 -2.81 -5.62 7.87
CA GLU A 117 -3.57 -6.02 9.05
C GLU A 117 -2.92 -5.53 10.35
N GLU A 118 -1.60 -5.70 10.49
CA GLU A 118 -0.82 -5.24 11.64
C GLU A 118 -0.90 -3.72 11.79
N MET A 119 -0.62 -2.97 10.71
CA MET A 119 -0.67 -1.51 10.73
C MET A 119 -2.09 -0.98 10.97
N GLY A 120 -3.10 -1.62 10.38
CA GLY A 120 -4.50 -1.25 10.58
C GLY A 120 -5.04 -1.56 11.99
N ALA A 121 -4.37 -2.41 12.75
CA ALA A 121 -4.74 -2.76 14.13
C ALA A 121 -4.17 -1.79 15.18
N LEU A 122 -3.27 -0.87 14.79
CA LEU A 122 -2.57 0.02 15.74
C LEU A 122 -3.45 1.10 16.37
N ASP A 123 -4.69 1.28 15.90
CA ASP A 123 -5.58 2.38 16.32
C ASP A 123 -4.88 3.75 16.30
N LEU A 124 -4.05 3.96 15.26
CA LEU A 124 -3.26 5.16 15.04
C LEU A 124 -3.82 5.99 13.89
N SER A 125 -4.08 7.27 14.16
CA SER A 125 -4.29 8.27 13.11
C SER A 125 -2.98 9.02 12.88
N LEU A 126 -2.38 8.81 11.72
CA LEU A 126 -1.21 9.57 11.28
C LEU A 126 -1.64 10.71 10.36
N ASP A 127 -0.86 11.78 10.32
CA ASP A 127 -0.98 12.83 9.30
C ASP A 127 0.18 12.68 8.32
N SER A 128 -0.12 12.57 7.03
CA SER A 128 0.89 12.52 5.97
C SER A 128 1.85 13.71 5.96
N GLY A 129 1.48 14.85 6.54
CA GLY A 129 2.35 16.01 6.73
C GLY A 129 3.36 15.89 7.89
N THR A 130 3.18 14.92 8.79
CA THR A 130 4.11 14.65 9.91
C THR A 130 5.42 14.09 9.36
N PRO A 131 6.60 14.59 9.81
CA PRO A 131 7.90 14.07 9.39
C PRO A 131 8.03 12.55 9.58
N LEU A 132 8.69 11.88 8.63
CA LEU A 132 8.84 10.43 8.62
C LEU A 132 9.36 9.86 9.96
N ALA A 133 10.40 10.47 10.54
CA ALA A 133 10.99 10.01 11.80
C ALA A 133 9.99 10.04 12.98
N GLU A 134 9.10 11.02 13.01
CA GLU A 134 8.07 11.13 14.03
C GLU A 134 6.98 10.07 13.83
N GLN A 135 6.54 9.84 12.59
CA GLN A 135 5.59 8.75 12.29
C GLN A 135 6.14 7.37 12.67
N LEU A 136 7.40 7.09 12.32
CA LEU A 136 8.07 5.84 12.69
C LEU A 136 8.13 5.68 14.21
N THR A 137 8.43 6.75 14.95
CA THR A 137 8.43 6.73 16.41
C THR A 137 7.05 6.40 16.98
N LEU A 138 5.97 6.95 16.41
CA LEU A 138 4.60 6.65 16.83
C LEU A 138 4.23 5.18 16.57
N ILE A 139 4.58 4.66 15.38
CA ILE A 139 4.32 3.28 14.98
C ILE A 139 5.06 2.29 15.88
N GLU A 140 6.37 2.47 16.09
CA GLU A 140 7.15 1.56 16.94
C GLU A 140 6.61 1.55 18.38
N ARG A 141 6.25 2.71 18.93
CA ARG A 141 5.63 2.81 20.26
C ARG A 141 4.27 2.13 20.36
N ALA A 142 3.48 2.11 19.28
CA ALA A 142 2.18 1.44 19.28
C ALA A 142 2.35 -0.09 19.21
N LEU A 143 3.33 -0.57 18.44
CA LEU A 143 3.65 -1.98 18.33
C LEU A 143 4.21 -2.56 19.63
N GLU A 144 5.10 -1.84 20.32
CA GLU A 144 5.64 -2.24 21.64
C GLU A 144 4.57 -2.37 22.74
N LYS A 145 3.43 -1.67 22.61
CA LYS A 145 2.31 -1.77 23.57
C LYS A 145 1.39 -2.96 23.31
N GLY A 146 1.51 -3.59 22.15
CA GLY A 146 0.68 -4.72 21.72
C GLY A 146 1.28 -6.09 22.05
N GLU A 147 2.55 -6.15 22.45
CA GLU A 147 3.26 -7.35 22.95
C GLU A 147 3.06 -7.54 24.46
#